data_AF-A0A2E2UUS2-F1
#
_entry.id   AF-A0A2E2UUS2-F1
#
_cell.length_a   1.000
_cell.length_b   1.000
_cell.length_c   1.000
_cell.angle_alpha   90.00
_cell.angle_beta   90.00
_cell.angle_gamma   90.00
#
_symmetry.space_group_name_H-M   'P 1'
#
loop_
_entity.id
_entity.type
_entity.pdbx_description
1 polymer ?
#
loop_
_entity_poly.entity_id
_entity_poly.type
_entity_poly.pdbx_seq_one_letter_code
_entity_poly.pdbx_strand_id
1 'polypeptide(L)'
;MSYRYQLKKKCLIVFLTKNYDNLSFIKELFNKNCKHLILDVTEVSELNIKHLTKFTKFGKNLVQHNSFVMISNQFLQQNFLIVPTLKEAFDIIEMEDIERSLNI
;
A
#
# COMPACT_ATOMS: atom_id res chain seq x y z
N MET A 1 -17.57 7.90 -7.63
CA MET A 1 -16.95 6.88 -6.75
C MET A 1 -15.62 7.42 -6.29
N SER A 2 -15.36 7.39 -4.99
CA SER A 2 -14.28 8.17 -4.36
C SER A 2 -12.92 7.45 -4.34
N TYR A 3 -12.88 6.17 -4.71
CA TYR A 3 -11.67 5.35 -4.83
C TYR A 3 -11.90 4.27 -5.90
N ARG A 4 -10.81 3.70 -6.41
CA ARG A 4 -10.82 2.50 -7.28
C ARG A 4 -9.98 1.41 -6.62
N TYR A 5 -10.25 0.15 -6.96
CA TYR A 5 -9.40 -0.95 -6.50
C TYR A 5 -9.27 -2.03 -7.56
N GLN A 6 -8.23 -2.85 -7.45
CA GLN A 6 -8.02 -4.04 -8.26
C GLN A 6 -7.34 -5.14 -7.43
N LEU A 7 -7.55 -6.39 -7.81
CA LEU A 7 -6.87 -7.55 -7.22
C LEU A 7 -5.92 -8.15 -8.26
N LYS A 8 -4.63 -8.28 -7.90
CA LYS A 8 -3.61 -8.83 -8.82
C LYS A 8 -2.46 -9.43 -8.04
N LYS A 9 -1.96 -10.61 -8.44
CA LYS A 9 -0.80 -11.29 -7.80
C LYS A 9 -0.91 -11.34 -6.25
N LYS A 10 -2.08 -11.73 -5.71
CA LYS A 10 -2.35 -11.73 -4.25
C LYS A 10 -2.20 -10.36 -3.57
N CYS A 11 -2.22 -9.27 -4.32
CA CYS A 11 -2.19 -7.90 -3.82
C CYS A 11 -3.58 -7.28 -3.98
N LEU A 12 -4.08 -6.65 -2.91
CA LEU A 12 -5.13 -5.64 -3.03
C LEU A 12 -4.44 -4.33 -3.39
N ILE A 13 -4.85 -3.71 -4.49
CA ILE A 13 -4.34 -2.41 -4.93
C ILE A 13 -5.47 -1.42 -4.83
N VAL A 14 -5.29 -0.36 -4.04
CA VAL A 14 -6.30 0.67 -3.83
C VAL A 14 -5.76 2.00 -4.35
N PHE A 15 -6.53 2.65 -5.22
CA PHE A 15 -6.25 3.97 -5.77
C PHE A 15 -7.10 5.01 -5.06
N LEU A 16 -6.44 5.87 -4.28
CA LEU A 16 -7.07 6.98 -3.59
C LEU A 16 -6.97 8.24 -4.45
N THR A 17 -8.09 8.96 -4.59
CA THR A 17 -8.14 10.25 -5.29
C THR A 17 -8.25 11.44 -4.34
N LYS A 18 -8.32 11.17 -3.03
CA LYS A 18 -8.42 12.16 -1.95
C LYS A 18 -7.97 11.54 -0.64
N ASN A 19 -7.77 12.38 0.37
CA ASN A 19 -7.45 11.92 1.71
C ASN A 19 -8.68 11.33 2.43
N TYR A 20 -8.46 10.34 3.28
CA TYR A 20 -9.51 9.63 4.01
C TYR A 20 -9.23 9.60 5.51
N ASP A 21 -10.21 10.04 6.28
CA ASP A 21 -10.17 9.93 7.74
C ASP A 21 -10.37 8.49 8.21
N ASN A 22 -11.23 7.73 7.53
CA ASN A 22 -11.49 6.34 7.81
C ASN A 22 -11.13 5.44 6.61
N LEU A 23 -10.33 4.40 6.86
CA LEU A 23 -9.85 3.43 5.87
C LEU A 23 -10.52 2.05 6.04
N SER A 24 -11.60 1.95 6.80
CA SER A 24 -12.31 0.69 7.08
C SER A 24 -12.74 -0.04 5.82
N PHE A 25 -13.12 0.67 4.76
CA PHE A 25 -13.48 0.08 3.48
C PHE A 25 -12.35 -0.78 2.89
N ILE A 26 -11.08 -0.44 3.12
CA ILE A 26 -9.95 -1.25 2.66
C ILE A 26 -9.95 -2.60 3.38
N LYS A 27 -10.34 -2.64 4.66
CA LYS A 27 -10.47 -3.91 5.40
C LYS A 27 -11.56 -4.79 4.83
N GLU A 28 -12.67 -4.21 4.39
CA GLU A 28 -13.78 -4.95 3.76
C GLU A 28 -13.37 -5.52 2.38
N LEU A 29 -12.55 -4.77 1.63
CA LEU A 29 -12.00 -5.22 0.35
C LEU A 29 -10.89 -6.26 0.52
N PHE A 30 -10.19 -6.25 1.65
CA PHE A 30 -9.08 -7.14 1.93
C PHE A 30 -9.60 -8.55 2.29
N ASN A 31 -9.71 -9.39 1.27
CA ASN A 31 -10.22 -10.74 1.38
C ASN A 31 -9.11 -11.80 1.46
N LYS A 32 -9.50 -13.07 1.66
CA LYS A 32 -8.58 -14.21 1.80
C LYS A 32 -7.67 -14.48 0.60
N ASN A 33 -7.97 -13.90 -0.57
CA ASN A 33 -7.17 -14.06 -1.78
C ASN A 33 -6.04 -13.01 -1.86
N CYS A 34 -6.01 -12.07 -0.91
CA CYS A 34 -5.02 -11.02 -0.81
C CYS A 34 -4.12 -11.25 0.41
N LYS A 35 -2.84 -11.02 0.22
CA LYS A 35 -1.80 -11.07 1.24
C LYS A 35 -1.15 -9.71 1.42
N HIS A 36 -0.89 -9.01 0.32
CA HIS A 36 -0.20 -7.72 0.32
C HIS A 36 -1.18 -6.59 0.02
N LEU A 37 -0.82 -5.38 0.43
CA LEU A 37 -1.57 -4.17 0.13
C LEU A 37 -0.66 -3.18 -0.59
N ILE A 38 -1.13 -2.70 -1.73
CA ILE A 38 -0.53 -1.56 -2.43
C ILE A 38 -1.51 -0.40 -2.34
N LEU A 39 -1.07 0.72 -1.81
CA LEU A 39 -1.89 1.93 -1.71
C LEU A 39 -1.32 3.01 -2.64
N ASP A 40 -2.01 3.25 -3.74
CA ASP A 40 -1.68 4.33 -4.65
C ASP A 40 -2.33 5.63 -4.17
N VAL A 41 -1.48 6.58 -3.81
CA VAL A 41 -1.86 7.90 -3.32
C VAL A 41 -1.39 9.02 -4.25
N THR A 42 -1.03 8.68 -5.50
CA THR A 42 -0.52 9.62 -6.51
C THR A 42 -1.51 10.74 -6.82
N GLU A 43 -2.81 10.43 -6.82
CA GLU A 43 -3.89 11.39 -7.08
C GLU A 43 -4.38 12.11 -5.81
N VAL A 44 -3.79 11.85 -4.64
CA VAL A 44 -4.18 12.51 -3.38
C VAL A 44 -3.46 13.84 -3.24
N SER A 45 -4.20 14.95 -3.34
CA SER A 45 -3.68 16.28 -3.04
C SER A 45 -3.38 16.47 -1.55
N GLU A 46 -2.39 17.32 -1.23
CA GLU A 46 -2.07 17.76 0.13
C GLU A 46 -1.67 16.63 1.11
N LEU A 47 -0.95 15.63 0.61
CA LEU A 47 -0.29 14.65 1.47
C LEU A 47 0.77 15.32 2.34
N ASN A 48 0.83 14.90 3.59
CA ASN A 48 1.85 15.32 4.54
C ASN A 48 2.33 14.11 5.34
N ILE A 49 3.35 14.30 6.17
CA ILE A 49 3.96 13.23 6.96
C ILE A 49 2.93 12.55 7.88
N LYS A 50 1.94 13.28 8.42
CA LYS A 50 0.88 12.69 9.26
C LYS A 50 0.01 11.73 8.46
N HIS A 51 -0.35 12.09 7.22
CA HIS A 51 -1.10 11.23 6.31
C HIS A 51 -0.30 9.97 5.95
N LEU A 52 0.97 10.12 5.56
CA LEU A 52 1.85 8.98 5.24
C LEU A 52 2.03 8.03 6.43
N THR A 53 2.20 8.59 7.63
CA THR A 53 2.32 7.82 8.88
C THR A 53 1.06 7.02 9.16
N LYS A 54 -0.11 7.66 9.00
CA LYS A 54 -1.41 7.03 9.19
C LYS A 54 -1.62 5.87 8.21
N PHE A 55 -1.34 6.08 6.93
CA PHE A 55 -1.46 5.04 5.91
C PHE A 55 -0.50 3.88 6.16
N THR A 56 0.74 4.19 6.54
CA THR A 56 1.74 3.17 6.90
C THR A 56 1.30 2.32 8.09
N LYS A 57 0.83 2.97 9.16
CA LYS A 57 0.34 2.25 10.35
C LYS A 57 -0.87 1.39 10.02
N PHE A 58 -1.83 1.93 9.26
CA PHE A 58 -3.00 1.18 8.83
C PHE A 58 -2.62 -0.03 7.97
N GLY A 59 -1.79 0.19 6.94
CA GLY A 59 -1.40 -0.84 5.98
C GLY A 59 -0.65 -1.98 6.65
N LYS A 60 0.40 -1.68 7.42
CA LYS A 60 1.17 -2.68 8.17
C LYS A 60 0.30 -3.48 9.14
N ASN A 61 -0.63 -2.83 9.84
CA ASN A 61 -1.57 -3.53 10.73
C ASN A 61 -2.53 -4.46 9.98
N LEU A 62 -2.92 -4.11 8.75
CA LEU A 62 -3.84 -4.92 7.95
C LEU A 62 -3.16 -6.16 7.37
N VAL A 63 -1.95 -6.02 6.82
CA VAL A 63 -1.22 -7.11 6.13
C VAL A 63 -0.40 -7.99 7.08
N GLN A 64 -0.17 -7.51 8.31
CA GLN A 64 0.60 -8.18 9.36
C GLN A 64 2.03 -8.55 8.92
N HIS A 65 2.27 -9.81 8.59
CA HIS A 65 3.57 -10.35 8.18
C HIS A 65 3.84 -10.21 6.67
N ASN A 66 2.86 -9.73 5.91
CA ASN A 66 3.01 -9.50 4.47
C ASN A 66 3.36 -8.04 4.19
N SER A 67 3.55 -7.74 2.91
CA SER A 67 4.06 -6.45 2.45
C SER A 67 2.98 -5.37 2.33
N PHE A 68 3.35 -4.14 2.71
CA PHE A 68 2.58 -2.93 2.45
C PHE A 68 3.46 -1.90 1.74
N VAL A 69 3.06 -1.50 0.52
CA VAL A 69 3.79 -0.52 -0.29
C VAL A 69 2.87 0.63 -0.69
N MET A 70 3.38 1.86 -0.66
CA MET A 70 2.67 3.02 -1.16
C MET A 70 3.22 3.45 -2.51
N ILE A 71 2.35 3.96 -3.39
CA ILE A 71 2.75 4.55 -4.67
C ILE A 71 2.51 6.06 -4.62
N SER A 72 3.56 6.83 -4.90
CA SER A 72 3.47 8.28 -5.08
C SER A 72 4.68 8.81 -5.86
N ASN A 73 4.45 9.81 -6.71
CA ASN A 73 5.50 10.56 -7.42
C ASN A 73 6.00 11.80 -6.65
N GLN A 74 5.31 12.19 -5.56
CA GLN A 74 5.58 13.43 -4.82
C GLN A 74 6.44 13.22 -3.57
N PHE A 75 6.56 11.99 -3.08
CA PHE A 75 7.19 11.71 -1.79
C PHE A 75 8.18 10.55 -1.91
N LEU A 76 9.47 10.86 -1.80
CA LEU A 76 10.52 9.87 -1.59
C LEU A 76 11.12 10.13 -0.20
N GLN A 77 10.51 9.53 0.83
CA GLN A 77 10.99 9.64 2.20
C GLN A 77 11.51 8.30 2.67
N GLN A 78 12.76 8.25 3.14
CA GLN A 78 13.45 7.02 3.55
C GLN A 78 12.71 6.22 4.63
N ASN A 79 11.86 6.88 5.43
CA ASN A 79 11.14 6.25 6.53
C ASN A 79 9.86 5.51 6.09
N PHE A 80 9.44 5.68 4.84
CA PHE A 80 8.24 5.05 4.29
C PHE A 80 8.59 4.25 3.05
N LEU A 81 7.99 3.08 2.90
CA LEU A 81 8.13 2.27 1.69
C LEU A 81 7.20 2.84 0.61
N ILE A 82 7.65 3.95 0.00
CA ILE A 82 6.96 4.67 -1.07
C ILE A 82 7.80 4.55 -2.34
N VAL A 83 7.16 4.13 -3.43
CA VAL A 83 7.80 3.99 -4.75
C VAL A 83 7.00 4.77 -5.80
N PRO A 84 7.61 5.19 -6.91
CA PRO A 84 6.90 5.98 -7.92
C PRO A 84 5.96 5.15 -8.80
N THR A 85 6.14 3.83 -8.91
CA THR A 85 5.37 3.02 -9.84
C THR A 85 4.81 1.73 -9.25
N LEU A 86 3.73 1.24 -9.87
CA LEU A 86 3.17 -0.08 -9.54
C LEU A 86 4.15 -1.23 -9.85
N LYS A 87 5.04 -1.05 -10.82
CA LYS A 87 6.06 -2.05 -11.16
C LYS A 87 7.03 -2.22 -9.99
N GLU A 88 7.62 -1.13 -9.52
CA GLU A 88 8.54 -1.19 -8.37
C GLU A 88 7.85 -1.69 -7.11
N ALA A 89 6.57 -1.36 -6.91
CA ALA A 89 5.80 -1.88 -5.79
C ALA A 89 5.72 -3.42 -5.83
N PHE A 90 5.52 -4.00 -7.02
CA PHE A 90 5.57 -5.44 -7.18
C PHE A 90 6.99 -6.00 -7.01
N ASP A 91 8.01 -5.34 -7.56
CA ASP A 91 9.40 -5.79 -7.46
C ASP A 91 9.85 -5.86 -5.97
N ILE A 92 9.47 -4.87 -5.16
CA ILE A 92 9.70 -4.87 -3.70
C ILE A 92 8.96 -6.02 -3.01
N ILE A 93 7.68 -6.22 -3.32
CA ILE A 93 6.88 -7.29 -2.70
C ILE A 93 7.47 -8.66 -3.04
N GLU A 94 7.90 -8.85 -4.28
CA GLU A 94 8.51 -10.10 -4.74
C GLU A 94 9.83 -10.36 -4.02
N MET A 95 10.67 -9.33 -3.84
CA MET A 95 11.90 -9.42 -3.05
C MET A 95 11.61 -9.80 -1.59
N GLU A 96 10.68 -9.11 -0.93
CA GLU A 96 10.29 -9.43 0.46
C GLU A 96 9.65 -10.82 0.60
N ASP A 97 8.92 -11.29 -0.42
CA ASP A 97 8.38 -12.65 -0.46
C ASP A 97 9.49 -13.69 -0.51
N ILE A 98 10.55 -13.44 -1.30
CA ILE A 98 11.72 -14.31 -1.38
C ILE A 98 12.46 -14.34 -0.04
N GLU A 99 12.73 -13.17 0.55
CA GLU A 99 13.38 -13.05 1.87
C GLU A 99 12.60 -13.80 2.95
N ARG A 100 11.28 -13.58 3.04
CA ARG A 100 10.41 -14.32 3.98
C ARG A 100 10.39 -15.82 3.72
N SER A 101 10.46 -16.26 2.45
CA SER A 101 10.50 -17.69 2.11
C SER A 101 11.83 -18.33 2.49
N LEU A 102 12.91 -17.56 2.47
CA LEU A 102 14.25 -17.95 2.95
C LEU A 102 14.42 -17.74 4.46
N ASN A 103 13.43 -17.11 5.12
CA ASN A 103 13.43 -16.76 6.53
C ASN A 103 14.65 -15.90 6.92
N ILE A 104 15.01 -14.95 6.05
CA ILE A 104 16.07 -13.95 6.22
C ILE A 104 15.52 -12.54 6.21
#